data_AF-A0A9X3C9W4-F1
#
_entry.id   AF-A0A9X3C9W4-F1
#
_cell.length_a   1.000
_cell.length_b   1.000
_cell.length_c   1.000
_cell.angle_alpha   90.00
_cell.angle_beta   90.00
_cell.angle_gamma   90.00
#
_symmetry.space_group_name_H-M   'P 1'
#
loop_
_entity.id
_entity.type
_entity.pdbx_description
1 polymer ?
#
loop_
_entity_poly.entity_id
_entity_poly.type
_entity_poly.pdbx_seq_one_letter_code
_entity_poly.pdbx_strand_id
1 'polypeptide(L)'
;MIFPIIIAVVQLVSFGHLYYIHKHGSGQFPADFIELNILAICNIGVLILAYFFYFKVDVKLSIWLVPILLSAITIALLIVLYIIMWIN
;
A
#
# COMPACT_ATOMS: atom_id res chain seq x y z
N MET A 1 -16.80 13.58 -2.90
CA MET A 1 -16.65 12.11 -2.97
C MET A 1 -15.41 11.65 -3.75
N ILE A 2 -14.36 12.50 -3.88
CA ILE A 2 -13.16 12.23 -4.71
C ILE A 2 -11.99 11.70 -3.87
N PHE A 3 -12.04 11.87 -2.55
CA PHE A 3 -10.99 11.47 -1.61
C PHE A 3 -10.48 10.01 -1.78
N PRO A 4 -11.32 8.96 -1.82
CA PRO A 4 -10.83 7.59 -2.03
C PRO A 4 -10.16 7.37 -3.39
N ILE A 5 -10.54 8.15 -4.41
CA ILE A 5 -9.91 8.10 -5.75
C ILE A 5 -8.49 8.65 -5.68
N ILE A 6 -8.29 9.78 -4.99
CA ILE A 6 -6.97 10.39 -4.80
C ILE A 6 -6.04 9.41 -4.09
N ILE A 7 -6.52 8.76 -3.02
CA ILE A 7 -5.75 7.74 -2.29
C ILE A 7 -5.36 6.59 -3.23
N ALA A 8 -6.31 6.05 -3.99
CA ALA A 8 -6.04 4.96 -4.93
C ALA A 8 -5.01 5.36 -6.00
N VAL A 9 -5.11 6.57 -6.56
CA VAL A 9 -4.15 7.08 -7.55
C VAL A 9 -2.76 7.22 -6.95
N VAL A 10 -2.63 7.77 -5.74
CA VAL A 10 -1.34 7.88 -5.05
C VAL A 10 -0.75 6.50 -4.78
N GLN A 11 -1.54 5.54 -4.31
CA GLN A 11 -1.09 4.15 -4.10
C GLN A 11 -0.58 3.54 -5.41
N LEU A 12 -1.29 3.71 -6.52
CA LEU A 12 -0.88 3.19 -7.83
C LEU A 12 0.42 3.83 -8.34
N VAL A 13 0.58 5.15 -8.16
CA VAL A 13 1.83 5.85 -8.51
C VAL A 13 2.98 5.34 -7.64
N SER A 14 2.77 5.15 -6.34
CA SER A 14 3.78 4.58 -5.45
C SER A 14 4.18 3.16 -5.86
N PHE A 15 3.23 2.32 -6.27
CA PHE A 15 3.56 0.98 -6.81
C PHE A 15 4.37 1.07 -8.11
N GLY A 16 4.01 1.98 -9.01
CA GLY A 16 4.78 2.21 -10.25
C GLY A 16 6.21 2.66 -9.96
N HIS A 17 6.38 3.56 -8.99
CA HIS A 17 7.70 4.02 -8.53
C HIS A 17 8.51 2.88 -7.91
N LEU A 18 7.89 2.07 -7.06
CA LEU A 18 8.54 0.94 -6.40
C LEU A 18 9.00 -0.12 -7.43
N TYR A 19 8.16 -0.41 -8.43
CA TYR A 19 8.54 -1.28 -9.55
C TYR A 19 9.70 -0.70 -10.36
N TYR A 20 9.67 0.61 -10.63
CA TYR A 20 10.74 1.29 -11.34
C TYR A 20 12.08 1.18 -10.59
N ILE A 21 12.08 1.43 -9.28
CA ILE A 21 13.29 1.31 -8.44
C ILE A 21 13.77 -0.13 -8.35
N HIS A 22 12.87 -1.09 -8.18
CA HIS A 22 13.25 -2.50 -8.18
C HIS A 22 13.97 -2.91 -9.48
N LYS A 23 13.52 -2.38 -10.63
CA LYS A 23 14.06 -2.72 -11.95
C LYS A 23 15.32 -1.94 -12.34
N HIS A 24 15.40 -0.67 -11.97
CA HIS A 24 16.43 0.27 -12.45
C HIS A 24 17.35 0.81 -11.35
N GLY A 25 17.02 0.57 -10.08
CA GLY A 25 17.84 0.96 -8.94
C GLY A 25 19.14 0.17 -8.87
N SER A 26 20.15 0.76 -8.24
CA SER A 26 21.41 0.07 -7.99
C SER A 26 21.21 -0.99 -6.90
N GLY A 27 21.71 -2.21 -7.12
CA GLY A 27 21.63 -3.30 -6.14
C GLY A 27 22.50 -3.12 -4.88
N GLN A 28 23.13 -1.95 -4.71
CA GLN A 28 23.97 -1.64 -3.55
C GLN A 28 23.15 -1.36 -2.29
N PHE A 29 21.93 -0.84 -2.44
CA PHE A 29 21.01 -0.60 -1.34
C PHE A 29 19.63 -1.15 -1.70
N PRO A 30 18.94 -1.87 -0.80
CA PRO A 30 17.60 -2.38 -1.04
C PRO A 30 16.56 -1.25 -0.89
N ALA A 31 16.68 -0.23 -1.75
CA ALA A 31 15.86 0.98 -1.71
C ALA A 31 14.38 0.66 -1.95
N ASP A 32 14.10 -0.31 -2.82
CA ASP A 32 12.77 -0.87 -3.06
C ASP A 32 12.14 -1.46 -1.79
N PHE A 33 12.91 -2.19 -0.98
CA PHE A 33 12.42 -2.74 0.28
C PHE A 33 12.16 -1.65 1.33
N ILE A 34 13.02 -0.64 1.42
CA ILE A 34 12.81 0.50 2.32
C ILE A 34 11.54 1.27 1.92
N GLU A 35 11.36 1.54 0.63
CA GLU A 35 10.15 2.19 0.13
C GLU A 35 8.90 1.36 0.36
N LEU A 36 8.98 0.03 0.23
CA LEU A 36 7.85 -0.86 0.53
C LEU A 36 7.42 -0.76 1.99
N ASN A 37 8.37 -0.65 2.92
CA ASN A 37 8.09 -0.46 4.34
C ASN A 37 7.36 0.86 4.59
N ILE A 38 7.86 1.96 4.02
CA ILE A 38 7.22 3.28 4.13
C ILE A 38 5.80 3.23 3.55
N LEU A 39 5.65 2.63 2.36
CA LEU A 39 4.35 2.49 1.70
C LEU A 39 3.38 1.64 2.54
N ALA A 40 3.84 0.57 3.18
CA ALA A 40 3.01 -0.24 4.08
C ALA A 40 2.52 0.56 5.30
N ILE A 41 3.39 1.38 5.91
CA ILE A 41 3.00 2.26 7.03
C ILE A 41 1.94 3.27 6.58
N CYS A 42 2.12 3.91 5.42
CA CYS A 42 1.09 4.80 4.87
C CYS A 42 -0.24 4.07 4.62
N ASN A 43 -0.17 2.82 4.13
CA ASN A 43 -1.34 1.99 3.88
C ASN A 43 -2.09 1.56 5.15
N ILE A 44 -1.41 1.43 6.29
CA ILE A 44 -2.06 1.27 7.60
C ILE A 44 -2.93 2.50 7.89
N GLY A 45 -2.42 3.71 7.64
CA GLY A 45 -3.19 4.96 7.77
C GLY A 45 -4.45 4.96 6.89
N VAL A 46 -4.35 4.48 5.66
CA VAL A 46 -5.50 4.33 4.74
C VAL A 46 -6.54 3.35 5.31
N LEU A 47 -6.12 2.23 5.89
CA LEU A 47 -7.05 1.28 6.52
C LEU A 47 -7.75 1.88 7.75
N ILE A 48 -7.04 2.68 8.56
CA ILE A 48 -7.64 3.42 9.67
C ILE A 48 -8.69 4.41 9.15
N LEU A 49 -8.40 5.16 8.08
CA LEU A 49 -9.39 6.05 7.47
C LEU A 49 -10.60 5.27 6.94
N ALA A 50 -10.37 4.14 6.26
CA ALA A 50 -11.42 3.28 5.76
C ALA A 50 -12.32 2.73 6.88
N TYR A 51 -11.78 2.45 8.07
CA TYR A 51 -12.58 2.06 9.24
C TYR A 51 -13.67 3.10 9.54
N PHE A 52 -13.31 4.38 9.58
CA PHE A 52 -14.27 5.45 9.87
C PHE A 52 -15.19 5.77 8.68
N PHE A 53 -14.66 5.82 7.47
CA PHE A 53 -15.38 6.33 6.28
C PHE A 53 -16.06 5.25 5.43
N TYR A 54 -15.80 3.97 5.67
CA TYR A 54 -16.45 2.85 4.97
C TYR A 54 -17.11 1.86 5.92
N PHE A 55 -16.43 1.44 6.99
CA PHE A 55 -16.98 0.41 7.88
C PHE A 55 -17.96 0.94 8.93
N LYS A 56 -17.76 2.17 9.43
CA LYS A 56 -18.59 2.79 10.48
C LYS A 56 -19.79 3.60 9.95
N VAL A 57 -19.92 3.79 8.64
CA VAL A 57 -21.01 4.58 8.03
C VAL A 57 -22.15 3.71 7.53
N ASP A 58 -23.38 4.21 7.64
CA ASP A 58 -24.59 3.49 7.20
C ASP A 58 -24.63 3.29 5.68
N VAL A 59 -24.16 4.29 4.92
CA VAL A 59 -24.07 4.24 3.47
C VAL A 59 -22.64 3.95 3.05
N LYS A 60 -22.41 2.72 2.60
CA LYS A 60 -21.09 2.26 2.15
C LYS A 60 -20.84 2.69 0.71
N LEU A 61 -19.83 3.52 0.50
CA LEU A 61 -19.38 3.89 -0.83
C LEU A 61 -18.39 2.85 -1.34
N SER A 62 -18.82 2.01 -2.30
CA SER A 62 -18.01 0.91 -2.87
C SER A 62 -16.66 1.36 -3.43
N ILE A 63 -16.50 2.65 -3.76
CA ILE A 63 -15.24 3.21 -4.25
C ILE A 63 -14.09 3.13 -3.22
N TRP A 64 -14.39 2.98 -1.94
CA TRP A 64 -13.37 2.74 -0.90
C TRP A 64 -12.76 1.33 -0.96
N LEU A 65 -13.39 0.38 -1.64
CA LEU A 65 -12.88 -0.99 -1.75
C LEU A 65 -11.53 -1.04 -2.46
N VAL A 66 -11.31 -0.18 -3.46
CA VAL A 66 -10.06 -0.11 -4.21
C VAL A 66 -8.88 0.25 -3.30
N PRO A 67 -8.87 1.40 -2.59
CA PRO A 67 -7.76 1.73 -1.71
C PRO A 67 -7.60 0.77 -0.54
N ILE A 68 -8.69 0.18 -0.03
CA ILE A 68 -8.63 -0.86 1.02
C ILE A 68 -7.89 -2.10 0.50
N LEU A 69 -8.26 -2.58 -0.70
CA LEU A 69 -7.66 -3.77 -1.29
C LEU A 69 -6.17 -3.54 -1.59
N LEU A 70 -5.82 -2.38 -2.16
CA LEU A 70 -4.42 -2.01 -2.40
C LEU A 70 -3.61 -2.00 -1.10
N SER A 71 -4.15 -1.39 -0.04
CA SER A 71 -3.50 -1.39 1.28
C SER A 71 -3.25 -2.79 1.82
N ALA A 72 -4.28 -3.66 1.76
CA ALA A 72 -4.18 -5.02 2.23
C ALA A 72 -3.11 -5.81 1.45
N ILE A 73 -3.07 -5.67 0.13
CA ILE A 73 -2.07 -6.32 -0.73
C ILE A 73 -0.67 -5.82 -0.40
N THR A 74 -0.45 -4.50 -0.24
CA THR A 74 0.89 -3.97 0.10
C THR A 74 1.40 -4.56 1.41
N ILE A 75 0.55 -4.57 2.45
CA ILE A 75 0.93 -5.08 3.77
C ILE A 75 1.18 -6.58 3.72
N ALA A 76 0.32 -7.34 3.04
CA ALA A 76 0.51 -8.78 2.87
C ALA A 76 1.81 -9.10 2.12
N LEU A 77 2.12 -8.37 1.05
CA LEU A 77 3.37 -8.51 0.31
C LEU A 77 4.59 -8.27 1.21
N LEU A 78 4.57 -7.20 2.00
CA LEU A 78 5.67 -6.90 2.93
C LEU A 78 5.85 -8.00 3.98
N ILE A 79 4.76 -8.53 4.55
CA ILE A 79 4.82 -9.64 5.51
C ILE A 79 5.43 -10.89 4.86
N VAL A 80 5.02 -11.24 3.65
CA VAL A 80 5.58 -12.38 2.91
C VAL A 80 7.07 -12.20 2.68
N LEU A 81 7.52 -11.01 2.28
CA LEU A 81 8.94 -10.73 2.09
C LEU A 81 9.73 -10.85 3.40
N TYR A 82 9.21 -10.34 4.52
CA TYR A 82 9.84 -10.53 5.83
C TYR A 82 9.94 -12.01 6.22
N ILE A 83 8.92 -12.82 5.96
CA ILE A 83 8.94 -14.26 6.21
C ILE A 83 10.03 -14.94 5.37
N ILE A 84 10.12 -14.60 4.08
CA ILE A 84 11.16 -15.14 3.18
C ILE A 84 12.56 -14.76 3.69
N MET A 85 12.77 -13.49 4.06
CA MET A 85 14.04 -13.02 4.62
C MET A 85 14.39 -13.65 5.96
N TRP A 86 13.40 -14.02 6.77
CA TRP A 86 13.63 -14.68 8.06
C TRP A 86 14.06 -16.13 7.89
N ILE A 87 13.53 -16.81 6.87
CA ILE A 87 13.81 -18.22 6.59
C ILE A 87 15.18 -18.41 5.92
N ASN A 88 15.63 -17.42 5.12
CA ASN A 88 16.83 -17.49 4.29
C ASN A 88 18.05 -16.85 4.95
#